data_AF-A0A1S9P8W4-F1
#
_entry.id   AF-A0A1S9P8W4-F1
#
_cell.length_a   1.000
_cell.length_b   1.000
_cell.length_c   1.000
_cell.angle_alpha   90.00
_cell.angle_beta   90.00
_cell.angle_gamma   90.00
#
_symmetry.space_group_name_H-M   'P 1'
#
loop_
_entity.id
_entity.type
_entity.pdbx_description
1 polymer ?
#
loop_
_entity_poly.entity_id
_entity_poly.type
_entity_poly.pdbx_seq_one_letter_code
_entity_poly.pdbx_strand_id
1 'polypeptide(L)'
;MIEDDKYRQRIIDSDFGGDAEKYEQSIIQENRYVVSWRELTETAEVHPEMSKYAHAAIRVMLGYLPHQECLLKFEPAIRAVAYLAKMGSIEDNGALYATLEDHIKPIRNADMVPIAYRHLDEKKLKYYYDTFHPYGQIIRDRLTYLLGNEPRLEQSLDVELNMREHIKSDLNAFSGKVAAADMKALVAIRYKEILLNEGLDAANNSPLIGRFLRASFEREEAEKNI
;
A
#
# COMPACT_ATOMS: atom_id res chain seq x y z
N MET A 1 34.51 10.10 4.76
CA MET A 1 33.53 10.01 5.86
C MET A 1 33.14 11.36 6.44
N ILE A 2 34.05 12.34 6.65
CA ILE A 2 33.69 13.66 7.22
C ILE A 2 33.06 14.64 6.19
N GLU A 3 33.36 14.49 4.90
CA GLU A 3 32.78 15.35 3.84
C GLU A 3 31.31 15.04 3.53
N ASP A 4 30.90 13.78 3.74
CA ASP A 4 29.55 13.31 3.44
C ASP A 4 28.53 13.89 4.43
N ASP A 5 28.89 13.93 5.72
CA ASP A 5 28.04 14.53 6.76
C ASP A 5 27.91 16.05 6.63
N LYS A 6 28.95 16.77 6.19
CA LYS A 6 28.88 18.22 5.96
C LYS A 6 28.10 18.59 4.70
N TYR A 7 28.08 17.70 3.71
CA TYR A 7 27.26 17.87 2.52
C TYR A 7 25.79 17.61 2.85
N ARG A 8 25.51 16.49 3.55
CA ARG A 8 24.17 16.15 4.06
C ARG A 8 23.57 17.26 4.91
N GLN A 9 24.30 17.78 5.90
CA GLN A 9 23.78 18.84 6.78
C GLN A 9 23.44 20.12 6.01
N ARG A 10 24.22 20.49 4.99
CA ARG A 10 23.91 21.65 4.15
C ARG A 10 22.58 21.51 3.41
N ILE A 11 22.30 20.33 2.86
CA ILE A 11 21.03 20.05 2.17
C ILE A 11 19.87 20.12 3.16
N ILE A 12 20.03 19.51 4.34
CA ILE A 12 19.01 19.56 5.40
C ILE A 12 18.69 21.01 5.76
N ASP A 13 19.72 21.84 5.95
CA ASP A 13 19.53 23.24 6.34
C ASP A 13 18.94 24.09 5.20
N SER A 14 19.40 23.91 3.95
CA SER A 14 18.97 24.75 2.81
C SER A 14 17.59 24.38 2.27
N ASP A 15 17.34 23.09 2.10
CA ASP A 15 16.20 22.60 1.32
C ASP A 15 15.07 22.08 2.24
N PHE A 16 15.43 21.67 3.46
CA PHE A 16 14.50 21.13 4.47
C PHE A 16 14.39 22.01 5.71
N GLY A 17 15.05 23.18 5.75
CA GLY A 17 14.95 24.14 6.85
C GLY A 17 15.46 23.62 8.20
N GLY A 18 16.43 22.70 8.17
CA GLY A 18 16.98 22.06 9.37
C GLY A 18 16.21 20.80 9.82
N ASP A 19 15.14 20.41 9.11
CA ASP A 19 14.32 19.26 9.44
C ASP A 19 14.91 17.95 8.88
N ALA A 20 15.79 17.34 9.68
CA ALA A 20 16.46 16.10 9.31
C ALA A 20 15.48 14.94 9.09
N GLU A 21 14.33 14.92 9.78
CA GLU A 21 13.32 13.87 9.61
C GLU A 21 12.67 13.96 8.23
N LYS A 22 12.34 15.17 7.76
CA LYS A 22 11.84 15.36 6.39
C LYS A 22 12.85 14.96 5.31
N TYR A 23 14.14 15.23 5.53
CA TYR A 23 15.20 14.80 4.61
C TYR A 23 15.30 13.28 4.50
N GLU A 24 15.36 12.57 5.63
CA GLU A 24 15.40 11.09 5.60
C GLU A 24 14.18 10.50 4.89
N GLN A 25 13.00 11.10 5.12
CA GLN A 25 11.78 10.66 4.47
C GLN A 25 11.76 10.95 2.96
N SER A 26 12.36 12.04 2.47
CA SER A 26 12.45 12.31 1.02
C SER A 26 13.38 11.31 0.34
N ILE A 27 14.51 10.97 0.96
CA ILE A 27 15.43 9.95 0.45
C ILE A 27 14.74 8.57 0.37
N ILE A 28 13.93 8.21 1.36
CA ILE A 28 13.15 6.96 1.33
C ILE A 28 12.13 6.97 0.17
N GLN A 29 11.48 8.11 -0.10
CA GLN A 29 10.56 8.25 -1.23
C GLN A 29 11.26 8.11 -2.58
N GLU A 30 12.39 8.77 -2.77
CA GLU A 30 13.14 8.74 -4.04
C GLU A 30 13.78 7.37 -4.28
N ASN A 31 14.32 6.73 -3.24
CA ASN A 31 14.91 5.40 -3.33
C ASN A 31 13.90 4.31 -3.72
N ARG A 32 12.59 4.56 -3.62
CA ARG A 32 11.56 3.65 -4.12
C ARG A 32 11.70 3.35 -5.62
N TYR A 33 12.17 4.33 -6.39
CA TYR A 33 12.31 4.22 -7.85
C TYR A 33 13.65 3.65 -8.29
N VAL A 34 14.56 3.41 -7.35
CA VAL A 34 15.88 2.84 -7.62
C VAL A 34 15.75 1.32 -7.66
N VAL A 35 15.86 0.77 -8.87
CA VAL A 35 15.91 -0.69 -9.08
C VAL A 35 17.35 -1.09 -9.38
N SER A 36 17.86 -2.06 -8.62
CA SER A 36 19.17 -2.63 -8.88
C SER A 36 19.13 -3.63 -10.04
N TRP A 37 20.24 -3.75 -10.77
CA TRP A 37 20.40 -4.78 -11.80
C TRP A 37 20.15 -6.19 -11.28
N ARG A 38 20.54 -6.44 -10.01
CA ARG A 38 20.31 -7.71 -9.35
C ARG A 38 18.82 -8.03 -9.20
N GLU A 39 18.00 -7.07 -8.77
CA GLU A 39 16.55 -7.26 -8.64
C GLU A 39 15.89 -7.56 -10.00
N LEU A 40 16.40 -6.96 -11.09
CA LEU A 40 15.94 -7.28 -12.45
C LEU A 40 16.33 -8.70 -12.87
N THR A 41 17.56 -9.13 -12.59
CA THR A 41 18.03 -10.49 -12.87
C THR A 41 17.21 -11.52 -12.10
N GLU A 42 17.05 -11.35 -10.79
CA GLU A 42 16.25 -12.24 -9.94
C GLU A 42 14.79 -12.31 -10.44
N THR A 43 14.22 -11.18 -10.86
CA THR A 43 12.89 -11.15 -11.46
C THR A 43 12.80 -11.97 -12.75
N ALA A 44 13.84 -11.95 -13.58
CA ALA A 44 13.86 -12.70 -14.83
C ALA A 44 14.06 -14.21 -14.63
N GLU A 45 14.83 -14.61 -13.61
CA GLU A 45 15.33 -15.98 -13.48
C GLU A 45 14.51 -16.86 -12.52
N VAL A 46 13.95 -16.31 -11.44
CA VAL A 46 13.32 -17.11 -10.39
C VAL A 46 11.92 -17.57 -10.80
N HIS A 47 11.79 -18.82 -11.25
CA HIS A 47 10.50 -19.48 -11.54
C HIS A 47 9.49 -18.59 -12.32
N PRO A 48 9.86 -18.01 -13.48
CA PRO A 48 9.02 -17.07 -14.22
C PRO A 48 7.62 -17.62 -14.54
N GLU A 49 7.48 -18.93 -14.68
CA GLU A 49 6.20 -19.61 -14.87
C GLU A 49 5.20 -19.42 -13.71
N MET A 50 5.69 -19.08 -12.50
CA MET A 50 4.86 -18.88 -11.30
C MET A 50 4.35 -17.45 -11.13
N SER A 51 4.71 -16.49 -12.00
CA SER A 51 4.36 -15.07 -11.83
C SER A 51 2.84 -14.84 -11.73
N LYS A 52 2.04 -15.54 -12.55
CA LYS A 52 0.57 -15.44 -12.47
C LYS A 52 0.03 -15.88 -11.11
N TYR A 53 0.61 -16.93 -10.53
CA TYR A 53 0.23 -17.41 -9.21
C TYR A 53 0.64 -16.39 -8.14
N ALA A 54 1.86 -15.88 -8.19
CA ALA A 54 2.35 -14.88 -7.25
C ALA A 54 1.46 -13.62 -7.24
N HIS A 55 1.12 -13.08 -8.41
CA HIS A 55 0.19 -11.95 -8.53
C HIS A 55 -1.21 -12.27 -7.99
N ALA A 56 -1.71 -13.50 -8.22
CA ALA A 56 -2.99 -13.92 -7.67
C ALA A 56 -2.95 -13.99 -6.13
N ALA A 57 -1.88 -14.55 -5.57
CA ALA A 57 -1.67 -14.62 -4.12
C ALA A 57 -1.62 -13.21 -3.50
N ILE A 58 -0.86 -12.29 -4.10
CA ILE A 58 -0.80 -10.88 -3.66
C ILE A 58 -2.19 -10.24 -3.68
N ARG A 59 -2.95 -10.40 -4.78
CA ARG A 59 -4.31 -9.87 -4.89
C ARG A 59 -5.27 -10.45 -3.87
N VAL A 60 -5.16 -11.75 -3.55
CA VAL A 60 -6.01 -12.39 -2.55
C VAL A 60 -5.68 -11.86 -1.16
N MET A 61 -4.40 -11.71 -0.83
CA MET A 61 -3.97 -11.30 0.51
C MET A 61 -4.16 -9.79 0.76
N LEU A 62 -3.93 -8.94 -0.25
CA LEU A 62 -4.07 -7.49 -0.14
C LEU A 62 -5.43 -6.95 -0.60
N GLY A 63 -6.16 -7.68 -1.45
CA GLY A 63 -7.37 -7.19 -2.11
C GLY A 63 -7.13 -6.36 -3.38
N TYR A 64 -5.87 -6.04 -3.68
CA TYR A 64 -5.44 -5.31 -4.87
C TYR A 64 -4.04 -5.77 -5.30
N LEU A 65 -3.60 -5.36 -6.49
CA LEU A 65 -2.23 -5.57 -6.94
C LEU A 65 -1.46 -4.24 -6.83
N PRO A 66 -0.42 -4.15 -5.99
CA PRO A 66 0.46 -2.98 -5.90
C PRO A 66 1.14 -2.63 -7.23
N HIS A 67 1.67 -1.40 -7.33
CA HIS A 67 2.42 -0.96 -8.49
C HIS A 67 3.66 -1.84 -8.73
N GLN A 68 4.08 -2.02 -9.99
CA GLN A 68 5.15 -2.95 -10.36
C GLN A 68 6.47 -2.68 -9.61
N GLU A 69 6.78 -1.42 -9.33
CA GLU A 69 7.97 -1.03 -8.56
C GLU A 69 7.99 -1.65 -7.15
N CYS A 70 6.83 -1.78 -6.50
CA CYS A 70 6.73 -2.46 -5.21
C CYS A 70 6.86 -3.98 -5.33
N LEU A 71 6.59 -4.54 -6.51
CA LEU A 71 6.63 -5.98 -6.75
C LEU A 71 8.04 -6.47 -7.07
N LEU A 72 8.79 -5.72 -7.91
CA LEU A 72 10.07 -6.14 -8.47
C LEU A 72 11.05 -6.72 -7.43
N LYS A 73 11.12 -6.09 -6.26
CA LYS A 73 12.03 -6.48 -5.19
C LYS A 73 11.63 -7.75 -4.43
N PHE A 74 10.33 -8.04 -4.33
CA PHE A 74 9.82 -9.02 -3.36
C PHE A 74 9.04 -10.17 -4.00
N GLU A 75 8.45 -9.95 -5.19
CA GLU A 75 7.66 -10.95 -5.91
C GLU A 75 8.44 -12.22 -6.29
N PRO A 76 9.76 -12.20 -6.60
CA PRO A 76 10.53 -13.43 -6.84
C PRO A 76 10.47 -14.43 -5.68
N ALA A 77 10.45 -13.96 -4.43
CA ALA A 77 10.33 -14.83 -3.27
C ALA A 77 8.96 -15.52 -3.22
N ILE A 78 7.89 -14.83 -3.61
CA ILE A 78 6.53 -15.39 -3.68
C ILE A 78 6.46 -16.47 -4.77
N ARG A 79 7.15 -16.27 -5.91
CA ARG A 79 7.26 -17.31 -6.95
C ARG A 79 7.97 -18.56 -6.44
N ALA A 80 9.04 -18.40 -5.66
CA ALA A 80 9.71 -19.53 -5.02
C ALA A 80 8.79 -20.28 -4.05
N VAL A 81 8.03 -19.56 -3.21
CA VAL A 81 7.02 -20.17 -2.31
C VAL A 81 5.95 -20.93 -3.10
N ALA A 82 5.44 -20.34 -4.19
CA ALA A 82 4.47 -20.98 -5.06
C ALA A 82 5.01 -22.26 -5.71
N TYR A 83 6.28 -22.24 -6.13
CA TYR A 83 6.95 -23.42 -6.66
C TYR A 83 7.07 -24.53 -5.60
N LEU A 84 7.52 -24.19 -4.38
CA LEU A 84 7.61 -25.15 -3.27
C LEU A 84 6.25 -25.75 -2.91
N ALA A 85 5.20 -24.94 -2.89
CA ALA A 85 3.83 -25.42 -2.68
C ALA A 85 3.42 -26.43 -3.75
N LYS A 86 3.70 -26.12 -5.02
CA LYS A 86 3.41 -27.01 -6.16
C LYS A 86 4.16 -28.33 -6.09
N MET A 87 5.39 -28.31 -5.55
CA MET A 87 6.21 -29.51 -5.33
C MET A 87 5.79 -30.31 -4.08
N GLY A 88 4.75 -29.89 -3.36
CA GLY A 88 4.29 -30.56 -2.14
C GLY A 88 5.25 -30.39 -0.95
N SER A 89 6.11 -29.37 -0.99
CA SER A 89 7.09 -29.09 0.07
C SER A 89 6.55 -28.20 1.19
N ILE A 90 5.28 -27.80 1.12
CA ILE A 90 4.58 -27.04 2.15
C ILE A 90 3.45 -27.92 2.67
N GLU A 91 3.44 -28.15 3.98
CA GLU A 91 2.65 -29.19 4.66
C GLU A 91 1.14 -29.03 4.45
N ASP A 92 0.64 -27.80 4.57
CA ASP A 92 -0.78 -27.50 4.38
C ASP A 92 -1.02 -26.04 3.93
N ASN A 93 -2.29 -25.71 3.72
CA ASN A 93 -2.72 -24.37 3.34
C ASN A 93 -2.42 -23.32 4.41
N GLY A 94 -2.46 -23.68 5.70
CA GLY A 94 -2.16 -22.77 6.80
C GLY A 94 -0.70 -22.32 6.78
N ALA A 95 0.22 -23.27 6.65
CA ALA A 95 1.66 -23.03 6.49
C ALA A 95 1.95 -22.20 5.23
N LEU A 96 1.26 -22.50 4.13
CA LEU A 96 1.35 -21.71 2.90
C LEU A 96 0.93 -20.25 3.12
N TYR A 97 -0.22 -20.01 3.75
CA TYR A 97 -0.72 -18.64 3.97
C TYR A 97 0.18 -17.84 4.91
N ALA A 98 0.70 -18.46 5.97
CA ALA A 98 1.64 -17.81 6.88
C ALA A 98 2.92 -17.39 6.14
N THR A 99 3.49 -18.31 5.35
CA THR A 99 4.69 -18.03 4.54
C THR A 99 4.44 -16.92 3.52
N LEU A 100 3.29 -16.96 2.83
CA LEU A 100 2.91 -15.90 1.88
C LEU A 100 2.71 -14.56 2.57
N GLU A 101 2.11 -14.53 3.75
CA GLU A 101 1.91 -13.29 4.51
C GLU A 101 3.24 -12.60 4.83
N ASP A 102 4.25 -13.35 5.27
CA ASP A 102 5.57 -12.82 5.59
C ASP A 102 6.27 -12.20 4.37
N HIS A 103 6.06 -12.76 3.17
CA HIS A 103 6.61 -12.21 1.94
C HIS A 103 5.77 -11.09 1.31
N ILE A 104 4.47 -11.02 1.59
CA ILE A 104 3.57 -10.00 1.02
C ILE A 104 3.54 -8.72 1.89
N LYS A 105 3.76 -8.81 3.21
CA LYS A 105 3.88 -7.64 4.10
C LYS A 105 4.91 -6.61 3.60
N PRO A 106 6.15 -6.99 3.22
CA PRO A 106 7.11 -6.06 2.64
C PRO A 106 6.60 -5.33 1.39
N ILE A 107 5.84 -6.01 0.52
CA ILE A 107 5.24 -5.39 -0.67
C ILE A 107 4.22 -4.32 -0.26
N ARG A 108 3.32 -4.64 0.68
CA ARG A 108 2.38 -3.66 1.22
C ARG A 108 3.14 -2.47 1.80
N ASN A 109 4.14 -2.72 2.65
CA ASN A 109 4.89 -1.67 3.33
C ASN A 109 5.58 -0.74 2.32
N ALA A 110 6.17 -1.29 1.25
CA ALA A 110 6.73 -0.51 0.15
C ALA A 110 5.68 0.33 -0.58
N ASP A 111 4.47 -0.20 -0.79
CA ASP A 111 3.37 0.57 -1.40
C ASP A 111 2.80 1.65 -0.46
N MET A 112 2.95 1.50 0.86
CA MET A 112 2.48 2.46 1.87
C MET A 112 3.49 3.59 2.16
N VAL A 113 4.74 3.51 1.66
CA VAL A 113 5.76 4.56 1.87
C VAL A 113 5.23 5.98 1.57
N PRO A 114 4.49 6.26 0.47
CA PRO A 114 4.01 7.60 0.17
C PRO A 114 3.04 8.17 1.21
N ILE A 115 2.38 7.30 1.99
CA ILE A 115 1.40 7.69 3.00
C ILE A 115 1.93 7.49 4.43
N ALA A 116 3.19 7.06 4.61
CA ALA A 116 3.77 6.75 5.92
C ALA A 116 4.19 8.01 6.72
N TYR A 117 3.87 9.21 6.24
CA TYR A 117 4.19 10.47 6.91
C TYR A 117 3.30 10.70 8.12
N ARG A 118 3.84 10.86 9.32
CA ARG A 118 2.99 11.10 10.52
C ARG A 118 2.32 12.47 10.51
N HIS A 119 2.91 13.44 9.81
CA HIS A 119 2.44 14.81 9.78
C HIS A 119 1.64 15.10 8.52
N LEU A 120 0.61 15.92 8.67
CA LEU A 120 -0.13 16.46 7.54
C LEU A 120 0.73 17.51 6.82
N ASP A 121 0.89 17.34 5.53
CA ASP A 121 1.49 18.36 4.67
C ASP A 121 0.48 19.50 4.49
N GLU A 122 0.82 20.69 4.99
CA GLU A 122 -0.02 21.89 4.90
C GLU A 122 -0.40 22.22 3.45
N LYS A 123 0.48 21.98 2.47
CA LYS A 123 0.19 22.21 1.05
C LYS A 123 -0.87 21.23 0.56
N LYS A 124 -0.77 19.96 0.94
CA LYS A 124 -1.79 18.95 0.61
C LYS A 124 -3.11 19.26 1.29
N LEU A 125 -3.10 19.70 2.55
CA LEU A 125 -4.29 20.07 3.29
C LEU A 125 -5.01 21.26 2.63
N LYS A 126 -4.25 22.28 2.24
CA LYS A 126 -4.80 23.42 1.48
C LYS A 126 -5.41 22.95 0.15
N TYR A 127 -4.65 22.19 -0.63
CA TYR A 127 -5.13 21.62 -1.89
C TYR A 127 -6.40 20.78 -1.71
N TYR A 128 -6.48 20.01 -0.62
CA TYR A 128 -7.63 19.17 -0.30
C TYR A 128 -8.92 19.97 -0.12
N TYR A 129 -8.86 21.10 0.59
CA TYR A 129 -10.01 21.98 0.78
C TYR A 129 -10.33 22.76 -0.50
N ASP A 130 -9.30 23.28 -1.20
CA ASP A 130 -9.46 24.03 -2.44
C ASP A 130 -10.11 23.19 -3.56
N THR A 131 -9.83 21.88 -3.58
CA THR A 131 -10.34 20.93 -4.60
C THR A 131 -11.37 19.95 -4.06
N PHE A 132 -11.97 20.23 -2.89
CA PHE A 132 -12.95 19.33 -2.29
C PHE A 132 -14.14 19.10 -3.20
N HIS A 133 -14.65 20.15 -3.84
CA HIS A 133 -15.68 20.00 -4.85
C HIS A 133 -15.08 19.69 -6.23
N PRO A 134 -15.69 18.79 -7.03
CA PRO A 134 -16.98 18.12 -6.77
C PRO A 134 -16.87 16.74 -6.09
N TYR A 135 -15.68 16.12 -6.03
CA TYR A 135 -15.54 14.69 -5.76
C TYR A 135 -15.29 14.30 -4.30
N GLY A 136 -14.93 15.26 -3.44
CA GLY A 136 -14.53 15.01 -2.06
C GLY A 136 -15.61 14.34 -1.23
N GLN A 137 -16.86 14.81 -1.35
CA GLN A 137 -17.98 14.21 -0.61
C GLN A 137 -18.24 12.76 -1.06
N ILE A 138 -18.20 12.51 -2.37
CA ILE A 138 -18.43 11.17 -2.95
C ILE A 138 -17.41 10.17 -2.39
N ILE A 139 -16.13 10.55 -2.37
CA ILE A 139 -15.06 9.72 -1.84
C ILE A 139 -15.23 9.49 -0.34
N ARG A 140 -15.54 10.54 0.41
CA ARG A 140 -15.73 10.43 1.86
C ARG A 140 -16.90 9.51 2.20
N ASP A 141 -18.05 9.68 1.55
CA ASP A 141 -19.22 8.82 1.75
C ASP A 141 -18.90 7.36 1.42
N ARG A 142 -18.14 7.14 0.34
CA ARG A 142 -17.68 5.80 -0.06
C ARG A 142 -16.79 5.16 0.99
N LEU A 143 -15.81 5.89 1.52
CA LEU A 143 -14.92 5.40 2.58
C LEU A 143 -15.67 5.14 3.88
N THR A 144 -16.56 6.06 4.28
CA THR A 144 -17.40 5.92 5.47
C THR A 144 -18.26 4.66 5.40
N TYR A 145 -18.88 4.39 4.24
CA TYR A 145 -19.63 3.16 4.01
C TYR A 145 -18.76 1.91 4.19
N LEU A 146 -17.57 1.90 3.58
CA LEU A 146 -16.69 0.72 3.60
C LEU A 146 -16.02 0.47 4.96
N LEU A 147 -15.73 1.52 5.71
CA LEU A 147 -15.09 1.42 7.04
C LEU A 147 -16.11 1.22 8.17
N GLY A 148 -17.38 1.60 7.94
CA GLY A 148 -18.42 1.64 8.96
C GLY A 148 -18.38 2.90 9.84
N ASN A 149 -17.39 3.76 9.64
CA ASN A 149 -17.24 5.05 10.32
C ASN A 149 -16.49 6.05 9.42
N GLU A 150 -16.66 7.34 9.69
CA GLU A 150 -15.91 8.38 8.99
C GLU A 150 -14.43 8.34 9.43
N PRO A 151 -13.48 8.14 8.51
CA PRO A 151 -12.06 8.13 8.86
C PRO A 151 -11.60 9.54 9.24
N ARG A 152 -10.65 9.63 10.18
CA ARG A 152 -10.03 10.92 10.50
C ARG A 152 -9.21 11.40 9.31
N LEU A 153 -9.22 12.71 9.05
CA LEU A 153 -8.50 13.28 7.90
C LEU A 153 -6.99 12.98 7.92
N GLU A 154 -6.39 12.92 9.10
CA GLU A 154 -4.99 12.51 9.31
C GLU A 154 -4.68 11.10 8.79
N GLN A 155 -5.71 10.24 8.75
CA GLN A 155 -5.63 8.87 8.28
C GLN A 155 -5.96 8.75 6.78
N SER A 156 -6.86 9.61 6.29
CA SER A 156 -7.46 9.48 4.96
C SER A 156 -6.97 10.49 3.92
N LEU A 157 -6.29 11.59 4.30
CA LEU A 157 -5.97 12.70 3.38
C LEU A 157 -5.36 12.24 2.05
N ASP A 158 -4.24 11.51 2.09
CA ASP A 158 -3.55 11.05 0.88
C ASP A 158 -4.41 10.08 0.07
N VAL A 159 -5.19 9.24 0.75
CA VAL A 159 -6.09 8.26 0.14
C VAL A 159 -7.23 8.97 -0.59
N GLU A 160 -7.88 9.93 0.06
CA GLU A 160 -8.96 10.71 -0.52
C GLU A 160 -8.48 11.51 -1.75
N LEU A 161 -7.32 12.16 -1.64
CA LEU A 161 -6.73 12.89 -2.78
C LEU A 161 -6.43 11.94 -3.94
N ASN A 162 -5.84 10.78 -3.66
CA ASN A 162 -5.53 9.80 -4.69
C ASN A 162 -6.80 9.24 -5.37
N MET A 163 -7.85 8.93 -4.60
CA MET A 163 -9.11 8.44 -5.16
C MET A 163 -9.83 9.51 -5.99
N ARG A 164 -9.72 10.80 -5.63
CA ARG A 164 -10.27 11.90 -6.46
C ARG A 164 -9.61 11.95 -7.84
N GLU A 165 -8.29 11.77 -7.92
CA GLU A 165 -7.60 11.70 -9.21
C GLU A 165 -8.09 10.51 -10.05
N HIS A 166 -8.41 9.38 -9.42
CA HIS A 166 -9.04 8.26 -10.11
C HIS A 166 -10.45 8.60 -10.64
N ILE A 167 -11.33 9.23 -9.84
CA ILE A 167 -12.67 9.66 -10.31
C ILE A 167 -12.57 10.64 -11.49
N LYS A 168 -11.63 11.58 -11.42
CA LYS A 168 -11.43 12.55 -12.51
C LYS A 168 -11.15 11.85 -13.83
N SER A 169 -10.41 10.73 -13.79
CA SER A 169 -10.07 9.93 -14.97
C SER A 169 -11.17 8.95 -15.39
N ASP A 170 -11.97 8.45 -14.44
CA ASP A 170 -13.05 7.50 -14.69
C ASP A 170 -14.20 7.73 -13.69
N LEU A 171 -15.26 8.37 -14.18
CA LEU A 171 -16.45 8.67 -13.38
C LEU A 171 -17.20 7.40 -12.94
N ASN A 172 -16.96 6.25 -13.59
CA ASN A 172 -17.56 4.96 -13.24
C ASN A 172 -16.72 4.14 -12.23
N ALA A 173 -15.61 4.70 -11.73
CA ALA A 173 -14.67 4.00 -10.85
C ALA A 173 -15.32 3.41 -9.57
N PHE A 174 -16.50 3.90 -9.16
CA PHE A 174 -17.20 3.48 -7.95
C PHE A 174 -18.61 2.94 -8.24
N SER A 175 -18.71 1.96 -9.14
CA SER A 175 -19.96 1.33 -9.62
C SER A 175 -20.68 0.44 -8.58
N GLY A 176 -20.81 0.88 -7.34
CA GLY A 176 -21.50 0.18 -6.23
C GLY A 176 -20.76 -1.03 -5.67
N LYS A 177 -19.99 -1.74 -6.52
CA LYS A 177 -19.14 -2.88 -6.13
C LYS A 177 -17.82 -2.40 -5.52
N VAL A 178 -17.24 -3.23 -4.66
CA VAL A 178 -15.91 -2.98 -4.08
C VAL A 178 -14.83 -3.24 -5.15
N ALA A 179 -14.13 -2.18 -5.54
CA ALA A 179 -13.06 -2.22 -6.52
C ALA A 179 -11.68 -2.41 -5.86
N ALA A 180 -10.66 -2.72 -6.65
CA ALA A 180 -9.28 -2.79 -6.15
C ALA A 180 -8.79 -1.46 -5.54
N ALA A 181 -9.26 -0.32 -6.06
CA ALA A 181 -8.98 1.00 -5.51
C ALA A 181 -9.58 1.18 -4.10
N ASP A 182 -10.81 0.70 -3.87
CA ASP A 182 -11.42 0.68 -2.54
C ASP A 182 -10.60 -0.17 -1.57
N MET A 183 -10.17 -1.36 -1.99
CA MET A 183 -9.35 -2.25 -1.16
C MET A 183 -8.01 -1.62 -0.80
N LYS A 184 -7.34 -0.95 -1.76
CA LYS A 184 -6.11 -0.21 -1.51
C LYS A 184 -6.34 0.93 -0.51
N ALA A 185 -7.43 1.67 -0.66
CA ALA A 185 -7.81 2.74 0.25
C ALA A 185 -8.02 2.24 1.68
N LEU A 186 -8.73 1.12 1.85
CA LEU A 186 -8.95 0.51 3.16
C LEU A 186 -7.66 0.05 3.82
N VAL A 187 -6.78 -0.63 3.05
CA VAL A 187 -5.46 -1.06 3.53
C VAL A 187 -4.63 0.16 3.96
N ALA A 188 -4.64 1.22 3.16
CA ALA A 188 -3.92 2.46 3.44
C ALA A 188 -4.40 3.14 4.73
N ILE A 189 -5.71 3.31 4.89
CA ILE A 189 -6.29 3.96 6.08
C ILE A 189 -5.99 3.14 7.34
N ARG A 190 -6.16 1.81 7.29
CA ARG A 190 -5.86 0.93 8.44
C ARG A 190 -4.38 0.92 8.78
N TYR A 191 -3.52 0.85 7.78
CA TYR A 191 -2.06 0.95 7.98
C TYR A 191 -1.69 2.28 8.64
N LYS A 192 -2.26 3.39 8.15
CA LYS A 192 -2.04 4.73 8.68
C LYS A 192 -2.57 4.91 10.10
N GLU A 193 -3.72 4.32 10.41
CA GLU A 193 -4.28 4.30 11.76
C GLU A 193 -3.31 3.65 12.76
N ILE A 194 -2.79 2.46 12.44
CA ILE A 194 -1.82 1.76 13.30
C ILE A 194 -0.52 2.55 13.38
N LEU A 195 -0.05 3.11 12.27
CA LEU A 195 1.17 3.92 12.24
C LEU A 195 1.09 5.13 13.19
N LEU A 196 -0.06 5.81 13.22
CA LEU A 196 -0.27 7.00 14.06
C LEU A 196 -0.44 6.63 15.54
N ASN A 197 -1.09 5.49 15.83
CA ASN A 197 -1.39 5.10 17.21
C ASN A 197 -0.27 4.29 17.89
N GLU A 198 0.39 3.40 17.14
CA GLU A 198 1.30 2.38 17.66
C GLU A 198 2.71 2.45 17.05
N GLY A 199 2.86 3.19 15.94
CA GLY A 199 4.14 3.43 15.30
C GLY A 199 4.44 2.54 14.09
N LEU A 200 5.60 2.76 13.48
CA LEU A 200 5.94 2.20 12.17
C LEU A 200 6.13 0.68 12.23
N ASP A 201 6.77 0.17 13.28
CA ASP A 201 7.00 -1.27 13.42
C ASP A 201 5.69 -2.04 13.61
N ALA A 202 4.75 -1.48 14.37
CA ALA A 202 3.41 -2.05 14.51
C ALA A 202 2.67 -2.05 13.17
N ALA A 203 2.70 -0.94 12.43
CA ALA A 203 2.08 -0.84 11.11
C ALA A 203 2.70 -1.85 10.12
N ASN A 204 4.03 -1.94 10.07
CA ASN A 204 4.78 -2.86 9.22
C ASN A 204 4.47 -4.34 9.49
N ASN A 205 4.17 -4.69 10.74
CA ASN A 205 3.87 -6.06 11.16
C ASN A 205 2.37 -6.38 11.21
N SER A 206 1.51 -5.37 11.07
CA SER A 206 0.06 -5.52 11.11
C SER A 206 -0.44 -6.57 10.10
N PRO A 207 -1.52 -7.31 10.41
CA PRO A 207 -2.06 -8.34 9.53
C PRO A 207 -2.48 -7.82 8.15
N LEU A 208 -2.45 -8.69 7.14
CA LEU A 208 -2.99 -8.38 5.82
C LEU A 208 -4.52 -8.52 5.82
N ILE A 209 -5.23 -7.41 5.64
CA ILE A 209 -6.69 -7.37 5.78
C ILE A 209 -7.47 -7.73 4.52
N GLY A 210 -6.81 -7.85 3.37
CA GLY A 210 -7.48 -8.02 2.07
C GLY A 210 -8.33 -9.28 1.98
N ARG A 211 -7.82 -10.40 2.51
CA ARG A 211 -8.55 -11.68 2.57
C ARG A 211 -9.83 -11.59 3.40
N PHE A 212 -9.77 -10.91 4.55
CA PHE A 212 -10.91 -10.80 5.47
C PHE A 212 -11.99 -9.88 4.92
N LEU A 213 -11.58 -8.73 4.39
CA LEU A 213 -12.50 -7.73 3.84
C LEU A 213 -13.24 -8.27 2.61
N ARG A 214 -12.55 -8.95 1.71
CA ARG A 214 -13.18 -9.51 0.51
C ARG A 214 -14.25 -10.54 0.84
N ALA A 215 -13.98 -11.44 1.79
CA ALA A 215 -14.95 -12.44 2.22
C ALA A 215 -16.20 -11.81 2.87
N SER A 216 -16.05 -10.69 3.59
CA SER A 216 -17.18 -9.97 4.18
C SER A 216 -18.08 -9.33 3.12
N PHE A 217 -17.49 -8.67 2.11
CA PHE A 217 -18.27 -8.04 1.04
C PHE A 217 -18.96 -9.06 0.13
N GLU A 218 -18.29 -10.18 -0.18
CA GLU A 218 -18.89 -11.27 -0.96
C GLU A 218 -20.10 -11.91 -0.23
N ARG A 219 -20.08 -11.97 1.11
CA ARG A 219 -21.23 -12.43 1.92
C ARG A 219 -22.40 -11.43 1.91
N GLU A 220 -22.13 -10.15 2.11
CA GLU A 220 -23.17 -9.12 2.09
C GLU A 220 -23.87 -9.01 0.72
N GLU A 221 -23.12 -9.16 -0.38
CA GLU A 221 -23.72 -9.21 -1.73
C GLU A 221 -24.58 -10.47 -1.93
N ALA A 222 -24.18 -11.62 -1.39
CA ALA A 222 -24.99 -12.83 -1.46
C ALA A 222 -26.30 -12.70 -0.67
N GLU A 223 -26.27 -12.06 0.50
CA GLU A 223 -27.44 -11.84 1.35
C GLU A 223 -28.44 -10.82 0.76
N LYS A 224 -27.97 -9.82 0.00
CA LYS A 224 -28.83 -8.83 -0.67
C LYS A 224 -29.52 -9.37 -1.93
N ASN A 225 -29.11 -10.53 -2.43
CA ASN A 225 -29.65 -11.17 -3.65
C ASN A 225 -30.59 -12.36 -3.35
N ILE A 226 -31.03 -12.52 -2.10
CA ILE A 226 -32.03 -13.50 -1.63
C ILE A 226 -33.31 -12.75 -1.26
#